data_AF-A0AAQ4CVJ1-F1
#
_entry.id   AF-A0AAQ4CVJ1-F1
#
_cell.length_a   1.000
_cell.length_b   1.000
_cell.length_c   1.000
_cell.angle_alpha   90.00
_cell.angle_beta   90.00
_cell.angle_gamma   90.00
#
_symmetry.space_group_name_H-M   'P 1'
#
loop_
_entity.id
_entity.type
_entity.pdbx_description
1 polymer ?
#
loop_
_entity_poly.entity_id
_entity_poly.type
_entity_poly.pdbx_seq_one_letter_code
_entity_poly.pdbx_strand_id
1 'polypeptide(L)'
;MERAISVALLTEDTYAPEFIERLIMRAIHDGIINRNITICKSRNTYRKIQPCIDKMRRIVKTIIDLCDKILIFQDADERYRDKVFEEVKSHLRELAEFINKKIFIIIFDEEVEEWIIPRYS
;
A
#
# COMPACT_ATOMS: atom_id res chain seq x y z
N MET A 1 21.57 0.10 16.86
CA MET A 1 20.89 0.51 15.62
C MET A 1 19.51 -0.09 15.64
N GLU A 2 18.45 0.73 15.61
CA GLU A 2 17.09 0.21 15.45
C GLU A 2 16.98 -0.54 14.11
N ARG A 3 16.31 -1.70 14.14
CA ARG A 3 16.04 -2.48 12.92
C ARG A 3 15.13 -1.67 12.00
N ALA A 4 15.49 -1.62 10.71
CA ALA A 4 14.65 -1.00 9.70
C ALA A 4 13.30 -1.73 9.58
N ILE A 5 12.20 -0.97 9.50
CA ILE A 5 10.86 -1.51 9.24
C ILE A 5 10.71 -1.66 7.73
N SER A 6 10.52 -2.89 7.28
CA SER A 6 10.24 -3.20 5.88
C SER A 6 8.76 -3.08 5.56
N VAL A 7 8.43 -2.31 4.53
CA VAL A 7 7.04 -1.98 4.15
C VAL A 7 6.80 -2.38 2.69
N ALA A 8 5.75 -3.13 2.45
CA ALA A 8 5.23 -3.33 1.09
C ALA A 8 4.14 -2.31 0.77
N LEU A 9 4.16 -1.78 -0.46
CA LEU A 9 3.15 -0.87 -0.99
C LEU A 9 2.35 -1.61 -2.05
N LEU A 10 1.03 -1.68 -1.87
CA LEU A 10 0.11 -2.26 -2.84
C LEU A 10 -0.92 -1.19 -3.17
N THR A 11 -1.14 -0.93 -4.45
CA THR A 11 -2.00 0.18 -4.87
C THR A 11 -2.67 -0.16 -6.19
N GLU A 12 -3.81 0.49 -6.41
CA GLU A 12 -4.50 0.44 -7.70
C GLU A 12 -3.68 1.14 -8.78
N ASP A 13 -3.00 2.23 -8.47
CA ASP A 13 -2.40 3.06 -9.52
C ASP A 13 -1.01 2.61 -9.99
N THR A 14 -0.70 2.94 -11.24
CA THR A 14 0.60 2.55 -11.83
C THR A 14 1.76 3.32 -11.21
N TYR A 15 1.56 4.61 -10.89
CA TYR A 15 2.61 5.52 -10.45
C TYR A 15 2.64 5.76 -8.94
N ALA A 16 1.57 5.42 -8.23
CA ALA A 16 1.46 5.63 -6.78
C ALA A 16 2.58 4.97 -5.96
N PRO A 17 3.05 3.73 -6.22
CA PRO A 17 4.07 3.14 -5.35
C PRO A 17 5.38 3.94 -5.36
N GLU A 18 5.79 4.41 -6.54
CA GLU A 18 7.04 5.16 -6.71
C GLU A 18 6.90 6.56 -6.10
N PHE A 19 5.74 7.20 -6.27
CA PHE A 19 5.42 8.46 -5.61
C PHE A 19 5.50 8.34 -4.08
N ILE A 20 4.84 7.32 -3.51
CA ILE A 20 4.81 7.08 -2.07
C ILE A 20 6.21 6.73 -1.54
N GLU A 21 6.99 5.91 -2.26
CA GLU A 21 8.39 5.62 -1.89
C GLU A 21 9.22 6.91 -1.82
N ARG A 22 9.13 7.78 -2.84
CA ARG A 22 9.84 9.07 -2.86
C ARG A 22 9.39 9.98 -1.72
N LEU A 23 8.09 10.02 -1.42
CA LEU A 23 7.54 10.80 -0.31
C LEU A 23 8.11 10.32 1.03
N ILE A 24 8.12 9.00 1.28
CA ILE A 24 8.69 8.41 2.50
C ILE A 24 10.17 8.76 2.63
N MET A 25 10.95 8.60 1.55
CA MET A 25 12.37 8.92 1.56
C MET A 25 12.63 10.40 1.83
N ARG A 26 11.81 11.28 1.24
CA ARG A 26 11.89 12.72 1.48
C ARG A 26 11.54 13.07 2.94
N ALA A 27 10.49 12.47 3.49
CA ALA A 27 10.08 12.70 4.88
C ALA A 27 11.12 12.21 5.89
N ILE A 28 11.85 11.12 5.58
CA ILE A 28 12.99 10.67 6.39
C ILE A 28 14.15 11.66 6.29
N HIS A 29 14.52 12.07 5.08
CA HIS A 29 15.59 13.05 4.84
C HIS A 29 15.33 14.37 5.57
N ASP A 30 14.09 14.85 5.55
CA ASP A 30 13.69 16.11 6.18
C ASP A 30 13.44 15.97 7.70
N GLY A 31 13.67 14.79 8.29
CA GLY A 31 13.54 14.55 9.73
C GLY A 31 12.10 14.51 10.25
N ILE A 32 11.11 14.46 9.34
CA ILE A 32 9.69 14.33 9.68
C ILE A 32 9.41 12.91 10.22
N ILE A 33 10.05 11.90 9.61
CA ILE A 33 9.99 10.51 10.04
C ILE A 33 11.34 10.10 10.61
N ASN A 34 11.40 9.94 11.94
CA ASN A 34 12.60 9.50 12.66
C ASN A 34 12.76 7.97 12.73
N ARG A 35 12.12 7.24 11.80
CA ARG A 35 12.19 5.77 11.72
C ARG A 35 12.90 5.35 10.44
N ASN A 36 13.74 4.33 10.56
CA ASN A 36 14.35 3.69 9.41
C ASN A 36 13.31 2.80 8.71
N ILE A 37 12.79 3.25 7.56
CA ILE A 37 11.78 2.53 6.76
C ILE A 37 12.43 2.10 5.44
N THR A 38 12.25 0.84 5.06
CA THR A 38 12.69 0.31 3.77
C THR A 38 11.50 -0.19 2.97
N ILE A 39 11.46 0.12 1.67
CA ILE A 39 10.44 -0.42 0.78
C ILE A 39 10.85 -1.82 0.32
N CYS A 40 9.97 -2.78 0.58
CA CYS A 40 10.18 -4.19 0.34
C CYS A 40 10.07 -4.49 -1.17
N LYS A 41 11.16 -4.42 -1.94
CA LYS A 41 11.12 -4.62 -3.41
C LYS A 41 11.04 -6.10 -3.78
N SER A 42 9.83 -6.67 -3.80
CA SER A 42 9.55 -7.99 -4.39
C SER A 42 8.92 -7.82 -5.79
N ARG A 43 8.90 -8.89 -6.60
CA ARG A 43 8.21 -8.93 -7.91
C ARG A 43 6.73 -8.53 -7.85
N ASN A 44 6.14 -8.51 -6.65
CA ASN A 44 4.73 -8.20 -6.42
C ASN A 44 4.48 -6.89 -5.68
N THR A 45 5.51 -6.17 -5.22
CA THR A 45 5.37 -4.96 -4.37
C THR A 45 5.18 -3.65 -5.15
N TYR A 46 5.03 -3.73 -6.46
CA TYR A 46 4.71 -2.62 -7.35
C TYR A 46 3.60 -3.01 -8.35
N ARG A 47 2.88 -4.10 -8.06
CA ARG A 47 1.84 -4.57 -8.98
C ARG A 47 0.57 -3.77 -8.78
N LYS A 48 0.01 -3.29 -9.90
CA LYS A 48 -1.37 -2.83 -10.01
C LYS A 48 -2.30 -3.87 -9.36
N ILE A 49 -2.89 -3.54 -8.23
CA ILE A 49 -3.95 -4.34 -7.62
C ILE A 49 -5.27 -3.68 -7.94
N GLN A 50 -5.95 -4.22 -8.94
CA GLN A 50 -7.38 -4.00 -9.03
C GLN A 50 -8.06 -4.80 -7.92
N PRO A 51 -9.15 -4.28 -7.32
CA PRO A 51 -9.95 -4.98 -6.31
C PRO A 51 -10.59 -6.24 -6.92
N CYS A 52 -9.82 -7.31 -6.96
CA CYS A 52 -10.24 -8.65 -7.30
C CYS A 52 -9.78 -9.57 -6.17
N ILE A 53 -10.74 -10.28 -5.57
CA ILE A 53 -10.56 -11.12 -4.38
C ILE A 53 -9.36 -12.06 -4.49
N ASP A 54 -9.19 -12.73 -5.63
CA ASP A 54 -8.14 -13.73 -5.80
C ASP A 54 -6.76 -13.11 -6.01
N LYS A 55 -6.69 -12.00 -6.74
CA LYS A 55 -5.41 -11.35 -7.06
C LYS A 55 -4.82 -10.69 -5.82
N MET A 56 -5.62 -9.92 -5.09
CA MET A 56 -5.18 -9.23 -3.88
C MET A 56 -4.72 -10.24 -2.82
N ARG A 57 -5.54 -11.26 -2.53
CA ARG A 57 -5.22 -12.33 -1.58
C ARG A 57 -3.93 -13.07 -1.94
N ARG A 58 -3.74 -13.44 -3.21
CA ARG A 58 -2.51 -14.13 -3.66
C ARG A 58 -1.28 -13.25 -3.47
N ILE A 59 -1.35 -11.98 -3.87
CA ILE A 59 -0.22 -11.05 -3.72
C ILE A 59 0.15 -10.90 -2.24
N VAL A 60 -0.83 -10.61 -1.37
CA VAL A 60 -0.60 -10.43 0.06
C VAL A 60 0.02 -11.69 0.67
N LYS A 61 -0.48 -12.89 0.36
CA LYS A 61 0.12 -14.16 0.84
C LYS A 61 1.59 -14.33 0.43
N THR A 62 2.01 -13.83 -0.74
CA THR A 62 3.42 -13.96 -1.17
C THR A 62 4.38 -13.00 -0.45
N ILE A 63 3.88 -11.90 0.11
CA ILE A 63 4.73 -10.86 0.72
C ILE A 63 4.55 -10.77 2.23
N ILE A 64 3.52 -11.42 2.79
CA ILE A 64 3.19 -11.33 4.20
C ILE A 64 4.31 -11.81 5.11
N ASP A 65 5.13 -12.77 4.71
CA ASP A 65 6.27 -13.22 5.52
C ASP A 65 7.58 -12.47 5.20
N LEU A 66 7.60 -11.66 4.15
CA LEU A 66 8.80 -10.98 3.65
C LEU A 66 8.98 -9.57 4.19
N CYS A 67 7.90 -8.92 4.60
CA CYS A 67 7.91 -7.52 5.03
C CYS A 67 7.30 -7.40 6.44
N ASP A 68 7.60 -6.34 7.18
CA ASP A 68 7.06 -6.11 8.53
C ASP A 68 5.64 -5.50 8.47
N LYS A 69 5.34 -4.73 7.41
CA LYS A 69 4.06 -4.06 7.17
C LYS A 69 3.67 -4.14 5.68
N ILE A 70 2.38 -4.12 5.41
CA ILE A 70 1.78 -4.04 4.08
C ILE A 70 0.78 -2.90 4.10
N LEU A 71 0.98 -1.90 3.24
CA LEU A 71 0.06 -0.81 3.02
C LEU A 71 -0.70 -1.07 1.72
N ILE A 72 -2.03 -1.10 1.79
CA ILE A 72 -2.93 -1.27 0.65
C ILE A 72 -3.64 0.05 0.44
N PHE A 73 -3.42 0.67 -0.71
CA PHE A 73 -4.04 1.93 -1.12
C PHE A 73 -5.14 1.65 -2.14
N GLN A 74 -6.30 2.28 -1.91
CA GLN A 74 -7.44 2.28 -2.82
C GLN A 74 -8.06 3.68 -2.78
N ASP A 75 -8.55 4.16 -3.91
CA ASP A 75 -9.46 5.29 -3.94
C ASP A 75 -10.87 4.85 -3.56
N ALA A 76 -11.72 5.82 -3.25
CA ALA A 76 -13.11 5.58 -2.96
C ALA A 76 -14.02 5.67 -4.20
N ASP A 77 -13.54 6.26 -5.31
CA ASP A 77 -14.28 6.45 -6.57
C ASP A 77 -15.72 6.94 -6.34
N GLU A 78 -15.85 8.08 -5.64
CA GLU A 78 -17.13 8.69 -5.21
C GLU A 78 -18.00 7.82 -4.27
N ARG A 79 -17.52 6.66 -3.82
CA ARG A 79 -18.21 5.80 -2.85
C ARG A 79 -17.83 6.18 -1.43
N TYR A 80 -18.62 5.69 -0.48
CA TYR A 80 -18.29 5.82 0.94
C TYR A 80 -17.06 4.99 1.30
N ARG A 81 -16.05 5.62 1.90
CA ARG A 81 -14.80 4.97 2.34
C ARG A 81 -15.01 3.71 3.17
N ASP A 82 -15.97 3.73 4.09
CA ASP A 82 -16.26 2.56 4.93
C ASP A 82 -16.75 1.36 4.10
N LYS A 83 -17.51 1.61 3.02
CA LYS A 83 -17.97 0.54 2.12
C LYS A 83 -16.81 -0.06 1.35
N VAL A 84 -15.89 0.78 0.85
CA VAL A 84 -14.71 0.32 0.11
C VAL A 84 -13.76 -0.42 1.05
N PHE A 85 -13.57 0.09 2.26
CA PHE A 85 -12.79 -0.58 3.30
C PHE A 85 -13.31 -1.98 3.60
N GLU A 86 -14.63 -2.14 3.81
CA GLU A 86 -15.23 -3.45 4.07
C GLU A 86 -15.15 -4.38 2.84
N GLU A 87 -15.22 -3.86 1.62
CA GLU A 87 -15.01 -4.63 0.39
C GLU A 87 -13.57 -5.19 0.31
N VAL A 88 -12.56 -4.34 0.49
CA VAL A 88 -11.14 -4.73 0.51
C VAL A 88 -10.88 -5.74 1.63
N LYS A 89 -11.44 -5.49 2.82
CA LYS A 89 -11.36 -6.40 3.96
C LYS A 89 -12.02 -7.75 3.68
N SER A 90 -13.14 -7.77 2.96
CA SER A 90 -13.81 -9.02 2.55
C SER A 90 -12.91 -9.86 1.63
N HIS A 91 -12.12 -9.21 0.78
CA HIS A 91 -11.16 -9.88 -0.10
C HIS A 91 -10.00 -10.52 0.67
N LEU A 92 -9.73 -10.02 1.87
CA LEU A 92 -8.65 -10.45 2.75
C LEU A 92 -9.14 -11.28 3.95
N ARG A 93 -10.38 -11.81 3.91
CA ARG A 93 -11.00 -12.53 5.05
C ARG A 93 -10.13 -13.66 5.63
N GLU A 94 -9.38 -14.38 4.80
CA GLU A 94 -8.48 -15.46 5.23
C GLU A 94 -7.22 -14.94 5.96
N LEU A 95 -6.94 -13.65 5.84
CA LEU A 95 -5.82 -12.94 6.45
C LEU A 95 -6.32 -11.94 7.50
N ALA A 96 -7.56 -12.08 7.98
CA ALA A 96 -8.20 -11.14 8.90
C ALA A 96 -7.38 -10.94 10.19
N GLU A 97 -6.66 -11.97 10.65
CA GLU A 97 -5.81 -11.88 11.84
C GLU A 97 -4.65 -10.88 11.72
N PHE A 98 -4.24 -10.58 10.48
CA PHE A 98 -3.15 -9.66 10.13
C PHE A 98 -3.62 -8.24 9.87
N ILE A 99 -4.94 -8.03 9.66
CA ILE A 99 -5.51 -6.71 9.44
C ILE A 99 -5.31 -5.87 10.71
N ASN A 100 -4.90 -4.61 10.52
CA ASN A 100 -4.50 -3.64 11.58
C ASN A 100 -3.26 -4.02 12.40
N LYS A 101 -2.64 -5.18 12.15
CA LYS A 101 -1.36 -5.58 12.76
C LYS A 101 -0.21 -5.47 11.78
N LYS A 102 -0.40 -6.09 10.61
CA LYS A 102 0.58 -6.19 9.54
C LYS A 102 0.05 -5.59 8.24
N ILE A 103 -1.24 -5.75 7.97
CA ILE A 103 -1.92 -5.19 6.80
C ILE A 103 -2.69 -3.94 7.24
N PHE A 104 -2.44 -2.83 6.55
CA PHE A 104 -3.10 -1.55 6.76
C PHE A 104 -3.75 -1.13 5.44
N ILE A 105 -5.06 -0.93 5.47
CA ILE A 105 -5.85 -0.50 4.32
C ILE A 105 -6.05 1.01 4.46
N ILE A 106 -5.67 1.75 3.43
CA ILE A 106 -5.74 3.20 3.35
C ILE A 106 -6.65 3.53 2.17
N ILE A 107 -7.84 4.03 2.47
CA ILE A 107 -8.79 4.49 1.46
C ILE A 107 -8.68 6.00 1.34
N PHE A 108 -8.42 6.50 0.13
CA PHE A 108 -8.45 7.93 -0.19
C PHE A 108 -9.82 8.35 -0.69
N ASP A 109 -10.22 9.59 -0.43
CA ASP A 109 -11.42 10.16 -1.01
C ASP A 109 -11.16 10.56 -2.48
N GLU A 110 -9.95 11.01 -2.78
CA GLU A 110 -9.47 11.42 -4.10
C GLU A 110 -8.75 10.30 -4.85
N GLU A 111 -8.73 10.37 -6.18
CA GLU A 111 -7.90 9.51 -7.02
C GLU A 111 -6.43 9.92 -6.91
N VAL A 112 -5.57 8.97 -6.49
CA VAL A 112 -4.13 9.26 -6.31
C VAL A 112 -3.45 9.61 -7.64
N GLU A 113 -3.98 9.16 -8.78
CA GLU A 113 -3.47 9.50 -10.12
C GLU A 113 -3.58 11.00 -10.42
N GLU A 114 -4.56 11.72 -9.86
CA GLU A 114 -4.71 13.17 -10.04
C GLU A 114 -3.54 13.96 -9.42
N TRP A 115 -2.85 13.38 -8.45
CA TRP A 115 -1.77 14.04 -7.71
C TRP A 115 -0.40 13.82 -8.37
N ILE A 116 -0.33 12.90 -9.34
CA ILE A 116 0.91 12.43 -9.94
C ILE A 116 0.92 12.82 -11.42
N ILE A 117 1.66 13.87 -11.75
CA ILE A 117 1.96 14.21 -13.14
C ILE A 117 3.15 13.36 -13.60
N PRO A 118 2.98 12.44 -14.58
CA PRO A 118 4.10 11.68 -15.13
C PRO A 118 5.08 12.63 -15.82
N ARG A 119 6.38 12.46 -15.62
CA ARG A 119 7.41 13.32 -16.27
C ARG A 119 7.52 13.15 -17.79
N TYR A 120 6.67 12.34 -18.40
CA TYR A 120 6.65 12.07 -19.84
C TYR A 120 5.21 12.24 -20.36
N SER A 121 4.78 13.49 -20.51
CA SER A 121 3.60 13.89 -21.29
C SER A 121 4.05 14.75 -22.46
#